data_AF-A0AAE7A3G7-F1
#
_entry.id   AF-A0AAE7A3G7-F1
#
_cell.length_a   1.000
_cell.length_b   1.000
_cell.length_c   1.000
_cell.angle_alpha   90.00
_cell.angle_beta   90.00
_cell.angle_gamma   90.00
#
_symmetry.space_group_name_H-M   'P 1'
#
loop_
_entity.id
_entity.type
_entity.pdbx_description
1 polymer ?
#
loop_
_entity_poly.entity_id
_entity_poly.type
_entity_poly.pdbx_seq_one_letter_code
_entity_poly.pdbx_strand_id
1 'polypeptide(L)'
;MSDFGHCEGDVCRRKGCQGLIKIRKADGCSCHINPPCSACTDARHFCDKCEWDEADDVIVNDYVVNVDKATGIYRSWEPRPLDPSKIDYRICSHTNSSQICEGVYPEGTTTEEILAKVRGTFGGRFERLGEGKFKYIAYTD
;
A
#
# COMPACT_ATOMS: atom_id res chain seq x y z
N MET A 1 -7.96 1.71 6.68
CA MET A 1 -8.34 0.99 5.45
C MET A 1 -8.75 2.04 4.45
N SER A 2 -8.24 1.97 3.23
CA SER A 2 -8.63 2.92 2.19
C SER A 2 -10.11 2.78 1.90
N ASP A 3 -10.80 3.90 1.73
CA ASP A 3 -12.23 3.94 1.41
C ASP A 3 -12.50 3.73 -0.09
N PHE A 4 -11.47 3.41 -0.88
CA PHE A 4 -11.57 3.27 -2.33
C PHE A 4 -11.87 1.82 -2.73
N GLY A 5 -12.69 1.67 -3.76
CA GLY A 5 -12.94 0.38 -4.40
C GLY A 5 -11.74 -0.07 -5.23
N HIS A 6 -11.41 -1.36 -5.15
CA HIS A 6 -10.24 -1.94 -5.82
C HIS A 6 -10.56 -3.25 -6.56
N CYS A 7 -11.56 -4.00 -6.10
CA CYS A 7 -12.01 -5.25 -6.72
C CYS A 7 -13.18 -5.01 -7.67
N GLU A 8 -13.36 -5.90 -8.65
CA GLU A 8 -14.51 -5.86 -9.56
C GLU A 8 -15.84 -5.81 -8.78
N GLY A 9 -16.70 -4.84 -9.12
CA GLY A 9 -17.97 -4.59 -8.45
C GLY A 9 -17.90 -3.63 -7.26
N ASP A 10 -16.71 -3.26 -6.77
CA ASP A 10 -16.59 -2.26 -5.72
C ASP A 10 -17.01 -0.87 -6.21
N VAL A 11 -17.54 -0.05 -5.30
CA VAL A 11 -17.81 1.37 -5.57
C VAL A 11 -16.50 2.15 -5.49
N CYS A 12 -16.17 2.90 -6.55
CA CYS A 12 -14.88 3.58 -6.68
C CYS A 12 -14.55 4.55 -5.53
N ARG A 13 -15.47 5.46 -5.18
CA ARG A 13 -15.35 6.49 -4.12
C ARG A 13 -14.21 7.52 -4.26
N ARG A 14 -13.29 7.34 -5.21
CA ARG A 14 -12.22 8.33 -5.51
C ARG A 14 -12.84 9.65 -5.96
N LYS A 15 -12.48 10.76 -5.30
CA LYS A 15 -13.05 12.10 -5.56
C LYS A 15 -14.60 12.13 -5.53
N GLY A 16 -15.24 11.28 -4.71
CA GLY A 16 -16.69 11.17 -4.65
C GLY A 16 -17.33 10.41 -5.83
N CYS A 17 -16.53 9.71 -6.65
CA CYS A 17 -17.02 8.94 -7.78
C CYS A 17 -17.93 7.78 -7.32
N GLN A 18 -19.10 7.68 -7.93
CA GLN A 18 -20.06 6.59 -7.72
C GLN A 18 -20.01 5.55 -8.86
N GLY A 19 -18.84 5.40 -9.50
CA GLY A 19 -18.59 4.37 -10.51
C GLY A 19 -18.33 3.01 -9.88
N LEU A 20 -18.37 1.97 -10.70
CA LEU A 20 -18.00 0.61 -10.31
C LEU A 20 -16.66 0.25 -10.92
N ILE A 21 -15.86 -0.49 -10.15
CA ILE A 21 -14.64 -1.06 -10.66
C ILE A 21 -14.99 -2.23 -11.58
N LYS A 22 -14.41 -2.23 -12.79
CA LYS A 22 -14.55 -3.27 -13.80
C LYS A 22 -13.19 -3.84 -14.14
N ILE A 23 -13.17 -5.07 -14.66
CA ILE A 23 -11.96 -5.70 -15.16
C ILE A 23 -11.93 -5.70 -16.69
N ARG A 24 -10.81 -5.32 -17.29
CA ARG A 24 -10.61 -5.48 -18.73
C ARG A 24 -10.44 -6.96 -19.07
N LYS A 25 -10.97 -7.38 -20.21
CA LYS A 25 -10.68 -8.71 -20.75
C LYS A 25 -9.18 -8.81 -21.05
N ALA A 26 -8.56 -9.92 -20.65
CA ALA A 26 -7.18 -10.21 -21.05
C ALA A 26 -7.14 -10.37 -22.57
N ASP A 27 -6.39 -9.51 -23.24
CA ASP A 27 -6.16 -9.58 -24.68
C ASP A 27 -4.72 -10.03 -24.96
N GLY A 28 -4.53 -10.94 -25.91
CA GLY A 28 -3.21 -11.47 -26.24
C GLY A 28 -2.59 -12.45 -25.22
N CYS A 29 -3.37 -13.26 -24.48
CA CYS A 29 -2.78 -14.30 -23.61
C CYS A 29 -1.97 -15.32 -24.42
N SER A 30 -0.70 -15.42 -24.07
CA SER A 30 0.27 -16.38 -24.58
C SER A 30 0.61 -17.45 -23.53
N CYS A 31 -0.34 -17.74 -22.65
CA CYS A 31 -0.18 -18.62 -21.50
C CYS A 31 0.24 -20.06 -21.90
N HIS A 32 -0.06 -20.48 -23.14
CA HIS A 32 0.37 -21.77 -23.69
C HIS A 32 1.85 -21.80 -24.11
N ILE A 33 2.51 -20.63 -24.21
CA ILE A 33 3.93 -20.47 -24.58
C ILE A 33 4.75 -20.10 -23.35
N ASN A 34 4.27 -19.14 -22.56
CA ASN A 34 5.00 -18.61 -21.41
C ASN A 34 4.06 -18.30 -20.24
N PRO A 35 3.62 -19.31 -19.46
CA PRO A 35 2.84 -19.09 -18.26
C PRO A 35 3.74 -18.72 -17.06
N PRO A 36 3.35 -17.72 -16.23
CA PRO A 36 2.23 -16.80 -16.42
C PRO A 36 2.59 -15.68 -17.42
N CYS A 37 1.67 -15.34 -18.33
CA CYS A 37 1.89 -14.27 -19.30
C CYS A 37 1.38 -12.91 -18.77
N SER A 38 1.94 -11.81 -19.26
CA SER A 38 1.59 -10.45 -18.85
C SER A 38 0.10 -10.14 -19.02
N ALA A 39 -0.52 -10.59 -20.12
CA ALA A 39 -1.97 -10.40 -20.31
C ALA A 39 -2.85 -10.99 -19.17
N CYS A 40 -2.36 -12.01 -18.46
CA CYS A 40 -3.05 -12.60 -17.33
C CYS A 40 -2.65 -12.00 -15.98
N THR A 41 -1.42 -11.50 -15.84
CA THR A 41 -0.88 -10.99 -14.57
C THR A 41 -0.91 -9.47 -14.44
N ASP A 42 -1.03 -8.75 -15.55
CA ASP A 42 -1.08 -7.30 -15.55
C ASP A 42 -2.35 -6.80 -14.87
N ALA A 43 -2.22 -5.65 -14.22
CA ALA A 43 -3.34 -4.91 -13.63
C ALA A 43 -4.39 -4.59 -14.70
N ARG A 44 -5.66 -4.92 -14.40
CA ARG A 44 -6.77 -4.80 -15.36
C ARG A 44 -8.00 -4.12 -14.77
N HIS A 45 -7.97 -3.74 -13.49
CA HIS A 45 -9.08 -3.04 -12.87
C HIS A 45 -9.08 -1.57 -13.27
N PHE A 46 -10.26 -1.05 -13.57
CA PHE A 46 -10.46 0.37 -13.89
C PHE A 46 -11.85 0.82 -13.45
N CYS A 47 -12.03 2.13 -13.23
CA CYS A 47 -13.34 2.69 -12.92
C CYS A 47 -14.11 2.98 -14.21
N ASP A 48 -15.40 2.65 -14.25
CA ASP A 48 -16.23 2.89 -15.43
C ASP A 48 -16.75 4.33 -15.58
N LYS A 49 -16.56 5.17 -14.55
CA LYS A 49 -17.02 6.58 -14.54
C LYS A 49 -15.91 7.62 -14.43
N CYS A 50 -14.75 7.26 -13.89
CA CYS A 50 -13.62 8.18 -13.74
C CYS A 50 -12.36 7.59 -14.36
N GLU A 51 -11.32 8.40 -14.46
CA GLU A 51 -10.05 8.04 -15.11
C GLU A 51 -9.12 7.21 -14.22
N TRP A 52 -9.63 6.54 -13.18
CA TRP A 52 -8.81 5.64 -12.38
C TRP A 52 -8.59 4.31 -13.10
N ASP A 53 -7.33 3.91 -13.15
CA ASP A 53 -6.85 2.67 -13.76
C ASP A 53 -5.76 2.09 -12.85
N GLU A 54 -5.90 0.83 -12.44
CA GLU A 54 -4.92 0.13 -11.61
C GLU A 54 -3.54 0.05 -12.30
N ALA A 55 -3.50 0.04 -13.63
CA ALA A 55 -2.25 0.06 -14.38
C ALA A 55 -1.45 1.38 -14.25
N ASP A 56 -2.09 2.44 -13.73
CA ASP A 56 -1.48 3.74 -13.45
C ASP A 56 -1.04 3.90 -11.98
N ASP A 57 -1.26 2.88 -11.14
CA ASP A 57 -0.82 2.90 -9.76
C ASP A 57 0.70 2.64 -9.65
N VAL A 58 1.39 3.52 -8.93
CA VAL A 58 2.82 3.43 -8.66
C VAL A 58 3.09 3.64 -7.16
N ILE A 59 4.15 3.01 -6.64
CA ILE A 59 4.54 3.18 -5.24
C ILE A 59 5.53 4.35 -5.13
N VAL A 60 5.16 5.40 -4.41
CA VAL A 60 6.00 6.58 -4.13
C VAL A 60 5.97 6.86 -2.63
N ASN A 61 7.13 6.83 -1.96
CA ASN A 61 7.29 7.17 -0.54
C ASN A 61 6.28 6.46 0.41
N ASP A 62 6.08 5.15 0.26
CA ASP A 62 5.10 4.33 1.00
C ASP A 62 3.61 4.65 0.73
N TYR A 63 3.32 5.37 -0.36
CA TYR A 63 1.97 5.55 -0.88
C TYR A 63 1.81 4.83 -2.21
N VAL A 64 0.64 4.24 -2.43
CA VAL A 64 0.15 3.90 -3.76
C VAL A 64 -0.46 5.16 -4.34
N VAL A 65 0.12 5.65 -5.43
CA VAL A 65 -0.27 6.89 -6.10
C VAL A 65 -0.74 6.54 -7.50
N ASN A 66 -1.95 6.95 -7.84
CA ASN A 66 -2.44 6.87 -9.21
C ASN A 66 -1.98 8.12 -9.96
N VAL A 67 -1.15 7.95 -10.99
CA VAL A 67 -0.56 9.05 -11.74
C VAL A 67 -1.07 9.04 -13.16
N ASP A 68 -1.56 10.19 -13.62
CA ASP A 68 -1.79 10.40 -15.04
C ASP A 68 -0.44 10.43 -15.78
N LYS A 69 -0.14 9.37 -16.54
CA LYS A 69 1.15 9.26 -17.24
C LYS A 69 1.37 10.32 -18.32
N ALA A 70 0.32 10.96 -18.83
CA ALA A 70 0.43 11.99 -19.86
C ALA A 70 0.74 13.37 -19.25
N THR A 71 0.14 13.68 -18.11
CA THR A 71 0.26 15.02 -17.47
C THR A 71 1.16 15.03 -16.23
N GLY A 72 1.47 13.88 -15.65
CA GLY A 72 2.16 13.73 -14.38
C GLY A 72 1.31 14.07 -13.15
N ILE A 73 0.02 14.37 -13.33
CA ILE A 73 -0.88 14.79 -12.24
C ILE A 73 -1.30 13.59 -11.40
N TYR A 74 -1.22 13.73 -10.07
CA TYR A 74 -1.67 12.70 -9.13
C TYR A 74 -3.20 12.73 -9.01
N ARG A 75 -3.85 11.60 -9.29
CA ARG A 75 -5.30 11.46 -9.21
C ARG A 75 -5.75 11.03 -7.82
N SER A 76 -5.01 10.14 -7.18
CA SER A 76 -5.25 9.67 -5.81
C SER A 76 -3.94 9.22 -5.19
N TRP A 77 -3.86 9.28 -3.86
CA TRP A 77 -2.78 8.70 -3.08
C TRP A 77 -3.39 8.03 -1.85
N GLU A 78 -2.94 6.82 -1.57
CA GLU A 78 -3.34 6.07 -0.38
C GLU A 78 -2.13 5.38 0.22
N PRO A 79 -2.07 5.25 1.55
CA PRO A 79 -0.94 4.57 2.18
C PRO A 79 -0.86 3.10 1.71
N ARG A 80 0.32 2.67 1.29
CA ARG A 80 0.56 1.31 0.79
C ARG A 80 0.14 0.26 1.82
N PRO A 81 -0.61 -0.79 1.44
CA PRO A 81 -0.87 -1.92 2.33
C PRO A 81 0.43 -2.49 2.90
N LEU A 82 0.48 -2.63 4.22
CA LEU A 82 1.62 -3.25 4.89
C LEU A 82 1.60 -4.77 4.64
N ASP A 83 2.76 -5.34 4.35
CA ASP A 83 2.94 -6.76 4.05
C ASP A 83 3.20 -7.57 5.32
N PRO A 84 2.25 -8.42 5.77
CA PRO A 84 2.39 -9.18 7.02
C PRO A 84 3.41 -10.33 6.93
N SER A 85 3.92 -10.66 5.74
CA SER A 85 4.91 -11.72 5.56
C SER A 85 6.34 -11.31 5.98
N LYS A 86 6.55 -10.01 6.22
CA LYS A 86 7.82 -9.43 6.65
C LYS A 86 7.60 -8.36 7.71
N ILE A 87 8.68 -7.91 8.36
CA ILE A 87 8.63 -6.71 9.20
C ILE A 87 8.46 -5.52 8.28
N ASP A 88 7.23 -5.04 8.14
CA ASP A 88 6.86 -3.93 7.27
C ASP A 88 6.20 -2.84 8.11
N TYR A 89 6.59 -1.59 7.89
CA TYR A 89 6.10 -0.48 8.69
C TYR A 89 6.10 0.81 7.89
N ARG A 90 5.33 1.77 8.38
CA ARG A 90 5.34 3.14 7.91
C ARG A 90 5.67 4.07 9.05
N ILE A 91 6.26 5.21 8.68
CA ILE A 91 6.56 6.27 9.62
C ILE A 91 5.42 7.29 9.55
N CYS A 92 4.81 7.53 10.71
CA CYS A 92 3.77 8.52 10.93
C CYS A 92 4.35 9.69 11.74
N SER A 93 3.88 10.90 11.43
CA SER A 93 4.24 12.09 12.20
C SER A 93 3.74 11.96 13.65
N HIS A 94 4.55 12.44 14.61
CA HIS A 94 4.20 12.44 16.03
C HIS A 94 4.53 13.78 16.68
N THR A 95 5.79 14.00 17.10
CA THR A 95 6.25 15.28 17.65
C THR A 95 7.49 15.75 16.91
N ASN A 96 8.01 16.92 17.26
CA ASN A 96 9.24 17.43 16.65
C ASN A 96 10.47 16.56 16.95
N SER A 97 10.47 15.78 18.03
CA SER A 97 11.60 14.96 18.49
C SER A 97 11.27 13.46 18.53
N SER A 98 10.20 13.05 17.84
CA SER A 98 9.88 11.63 17.72
C SER A 98 8.98 11.34 16.55
N GLN A 99 9.06 10.10 16.08
CA GLN A 99 8.22 9.56 15.02
C GLN A 99 7.52 8.29 15.49
N ILE A 100 6.32 8.04 14.99
CA ILE A 100 5.62 6.78 15.23
C ILE A 100 5.94 5.82 14.07
N CYS A 101 6.42 4.62 14.39
CA CYS A 101 6.52 3.50 13.47
C CYS A 101 5.32 2.58 13.70
N GLU A 102 4.36 2.57 12.78
CA GLU A 102 3.23 1.63 12.78
C GLU A 102 3.50 0.52 11.77
N GLY A 103 3.46 -0.73 12.22
CA GLY A 103 3.88 -1.85 11.39
C GLY A 103 3.20 -3.17 11.68
N VAL A 104 3.54 -4.14 10.84
CA VAL A 104 3.12 -5.54 10.89
C VAL A 104 4.35 -6.45 10.87
N TYR A 105 4.19 -7.68 11.36
CA TYR A 105 5.23 -8.68 11.36
C TYR A 105 4.64 -10.10 11.30
N PRO A 106 5.37 -11.07 10.72
CA PRO A 106 4.93 -12.45 10.67
C PRO A 106 5.00 -13.14 12.04
N GLU A 107 4.29 -14.26 12.19
CA GLU A 107 4.36 -15.05 13.42
C GLU A 107 5.78 -15.55 13.68
N GLY A 108 6.22 -15.50 14.94
CA GLY A 108 7.56 -15.91 15.35
C GLY A 108 8.65 -14.83 15.32
N THR A 109 8.36 -13.63 14.79
CA THR A 109 9.29 -12.49 14.88
C THR A 109 9.53 -12.06 16.32
N THR A 110 10.79 -11.86 16.70
CA THR A 110 11.16 -11.42 18.05
C THR A 110 11.05 -9.90 18.20
N THR A 111 10.97 -9.44 19.44
CA THR A 111 10.88 -7.99 19.73
C THR A 111 12.17 -7.29 19.32
N GLU A 112 13.32 -7.96 19.46
CA GLU A 112 14.63 -7.47 19.09
C GLU A 112 14.77 -7.25 17.58
N GLU A 113 14.21 -8.16 16.77
CA GLU A 113 14.19 -8.02 15.30
C GLU A 113 13.38 -6.81 14.85
N ILE A 114 12.22 -6.57 15.50
CA ILE A 114 11.40 -5.38 15.24
C ILE A 114 12.18 -4.12 15.64
N LEU A 115 12.75 -4.09 16.85
CA LEU A 115 13.52 -2.96 17.35
C LEU A 115 14.71 -2.63 16.44
N ALA A 116 15.41 -3.62 15.91
CA ALA A 116 16.52 -3.43 14.99
C ALA A 116 16.12 -2.64 13.72
N LYS A 117 14.83 -2.68 13.34
CA LYS A 117 14.30 -1.97 12.17
C LYS A 117 13.72 -0.59 12.49
N VAL A 118 13.16 -0.38 13.67
CA VAL A 118 12.36 0.81 13.98
C VAL A 118 12.94 1.71 15.06
N ARG A 119 14.05 1.32 15.69
CA ARG A 119 14.72 2.09 16.74
C ARG A 119 15.17 3.46 16.20
N GLY A 120 14.76 4.53 16.88
CA GLY A 120 15.28 5.88 16.63
C GLY A 120 16.67 6.10 17.22
N THR A 121 17.30 7.22 16.88
CA THR A 121 18.66 7.59 17.32
C THR A 121 18.84 7.46 18.83
N PHE A 122 17.85 7.90 19.61
CA PHE A 122 17.88 7.88 21.08
C PHE A 122 17.09 6.70 21.68
N GLY A 123 16.77 5.69 20.88
CA GLY A 123 15.91 4.59 21.30
C GLY A 123 14.43 4.89 21.05
N GLY A 124 13.58 4.54 22.01
CA GLY A 124 12.13 4.64 21.88
C GLY A 124 11.40 3.66 22.79
N ARG A 125 10.09 3.50 22.55
CA ARG A 125 9.22 2.60 23.32
C ARG A 125 8.11 2.02 22.47
N PHE A 126 7.69 0.78 22.77
CA PHE A 126 6.45 0.23 22.22
C PHE A 126 5.25 0.85 22.92
N GLU A 127 4.32 1.38 22.14
CA GLU A 127 2.97 1.72 22.58
C GLU A 127 2.05 0.51 22.47
N ARG A 128 2.20 -0.29 21.41
CA ARG A 128 1.49 -1.55 21.19
C ARG A 128 2.42 -2.58 20.55
N LEU A 129 2.31 -3.82 20.99
CA LEU A 129 2.97 -4.97 20.37
C LEU A 129 2.08 -6.21 20.60
N GLY A 130 1.65 -6.87 19.51
CA GLY A 130 0.82 -8.07 19.58
C GLY A 130 -0.01 -8.27 18.31
N GLU A 131 -0.56 -9.48 18.13
CA GLU A 131 -1.46 -9.82 17.01
C GLU A 131 -0.84 -9.55 15.61
N GLY A 132 0.48 -9.74 15.47
CA GLY A 132 1.21 -9.45 14.23
C GLY A 132 1.29 -7.96 13.88
N LYS A 133 1.04 -7.06 14.84
CA LYS A 133 1.04 -5.61 14.67
C LYS A 133 1.83 -4.92 15.79
N PHE A 134 2.44 -3.80 15.46
CA PHE A 134 3.11 -2.97 16.47
C PHE A 134 2.93 -1.48 16.20
N LYS A 135 3.06 -0.71 17.28
CA LYS A 135 3.19 0.74 17.27
C LYS A 135 4.35 1.11 18.17
N TYR A 136 5.40 1.67 17.61
CA TYR A 136 6.62 2.05 18.31
C TYR A 136 6.87 3.55 18.18
N ILE A 137 7.15 4.23 19.28
CA ILE A 137 7.54 5.64 19.28
C ILE A 137 9.06 5.68 19.29
N ALA A 138 9.65 6.04 18.16
CA ALA A 138 11.09 6.23 17.99
C ALA A 138 11.47 7.66 18.34
N TYR A 139 12.42 7.83 19.26
CA TYR A 139 12.93 9.15 19.61
C TYR A 139 14.00 9.58 18.61
N THR A 140 13.78 10.75 18.01
CA THR A 140 14.63 11.37 17.00
C THR A 140 15.18 12.69 17.53
N ASP A 141 16.11 13.30 16.81
CA ASP A 141 16.53 14.69 17.04
C ASP A 141 15.38 15.65 16.66
#